data_AF-A0A1Q7GWT2-F1
#
_entry.id   AF-A0A1Q7GWT2-F1
#
_cell.length_a   1.000
_cell.length_b   1.000
_cell.length_c   1.000
_cell.angle_alpha   90.00
_cell.angle_beta   90.00
_cell.angle_gamma   90.00
#
_symmetry.space_group_name_H-M   'P 1'
#
loop_
_entity.id
_entity.type
_entity.pdbx_description
1 polymer ?
#
loop_
_entity_poly.entity_id
_entity_poly.type
_entity_poly.pdbx_seq_one_letter_code
_entity_poly.pdbx_strand_id
1 'polypeptide(L)'
;MRAVVLIAAVTSAAYASSFAGVFVFDDGPAIADNPHIHHLWPLSTAMAAPPDSTVSGRPIVSLTLALNYALTPDLWGYHAVNLAIHVLAALTLFGIVRRTLATGVRHVSDTSLTPLALCIALLWAVHPLQTSAVTYVVQRAESLMGLFYLLTLYRAIRAIEGPWWIVAAVVACALGMATKESMVTAPLIVVAWDWFFAPQQMRRRPPLQRHIELEDLTELKLYVGNLFGGEALKGGGDLSYTPDGSAGNRYSPRLSVVVVLTPTTDGLRASTVTPGSTAPDASFTIP
;
A
#
# COMPACT_ATOMS: atom_id res chain seq x y z
N MET A 1 -7.38 22.15 -6.92
CA MET A 1 -6.24 23.10 -6.83
C MET A 1 -6.31 24.01 -5.60
N ARG A 2 -7.40 24.76 -5.38
CA ARG A 2 -7.53 25.68 -4.21
C ARG A 2 -7.27 25.02 -2.84
N ALA A 3 -7.87 23.86 -2.56
CA ALA A 3 -7.67 23.13 -1.30
C ALA A 3 -6.22 22.71 -1.07
N VAL A 4 -5.53 22.22 -2.12
CA VAL A 4 -4.12 21.81 -2.05
C VAL A 4 -3.23 22.98 -1.70
N VAL A 5 -3.41 24.11 -2.39
CA VAL A 5 -2.66 25.35 -2.12
C VAL A 5 -2.92 25.84 -0.69
N LEU A 6 -4.16 25.80 -0.22
CA LEU A 6 -4.50 26.25 1.12
C LEU A 6 -3.86 25.36 2.20
N ILE A 7 -3.89 24.04 2.04
CA ILE A 7 -3.22 23.10 2.96
C ILE A 7 -1.73 23.41 2.99
N ALA A 8 -1.07 23.46 1.84
CA ALA A 8 0.36 23.73 1.78
C ALA A 8 0.73 25.08 2.42
N ALA A 9 -0.02 26.15 2.11
CA ALA A 9 0.25 27.49 2.61
C ALA A 9 0.03 27.61 4.13
N VAL A 10 -1.11 27.13 4.64
CA VAL A 10 -1.46 27.22 6.06
C VAL A 10 -0.52 26.35 6.90
N THR A 11 -0.25 25.11 6.48
CA THR A 11 0.70 24.23 7.16
C THR A 11 2.10 24.84 7.16
N SER A 12 2.58 25.38 6.04
CA SER A 12 3.89 26.03 5.98
C SER A 12 3.98 27.25 6.89
N ALA A 13 2.94 28.08 6.94
CA ALA A 13 2.88 29.23 7.83
C ALA A 13 2.92 28.81 9.31
N ALA A 14 2.21 27.75 9.68
CA ALA A 14 2.17 27.25 11.07
C ALA A 14 3.54 26.76 11.58
N TYR A 15 4.39 26.24 10.69
CA TYR A 15 5.71 25.72 11.02
C TYR A 15 6.87 26.61 10.54
N ALA A 16 6.60 27.81 10.05
CA ALA A 16 7.63 28.71 9.52
C ALA A 16 8.72 29.05 10.56
N SER A 17 8.37 29.12 11.83
CA SER A 17 9.32 29.36 12.92
C SER A 17 10.32 28.20 13.12
N SER A 18 10.00 26.99 12.67
CA SER A 18 10.89 25.83 12.81
C SER A 18 12.21 26.00 12.07
N PHE A 19 12.25 26.80 11.01
CA PHE A 19 13.46 27.08 10.24
C PHE A 19 14.51 27.90 11.00
N ALA A 20 14.13 28.56 12.10
CA ALA A 20 15.04 29.22 13.03
C ALA A 20 15.36 28.34 14.26
N GLY A 21 15.05 27.04 14.18
CA GLY A 21 15.27 26.06 15.23
C GLY A 21 16.73 25.67 15.42
N VAL A 22 16.93 24.70 16.30
CA VAL A 22 18.22 24.05 16.58
C VAL A 22 18.03 22.53 16.61
N PHE A 23 19.10 21.76 16.48
CA PHE A 23 19.07 20.33 16.80
C PHE A 23 18.76 20.16 18.30
N VAL A 24 17.88 19.23 18.61
CA VAL A 24 17.46 18.93 19.98
C VAL A 24 17.50 17.44 20.26
N PHE A 25 17.76 17.05 21.52
CA PHE A 25 17.70 15.65 21.97
C PHE A 25 18.51 14.68 21.08
N ASP A 26 17.84 13.66 20.53
CA ASP A 26 18.46 12.60 19.73
C ASP A 26 18.91 13.08 18.34
N ASP A 27 18.63 14.34 17.95
CA ASP A 27 19.17 14.93 16.72
C ASP A 27 20.71 14.93 16.71
N GLY A 28 21.35 15.12 17.87
CA GLY A 28 22.81 15.10 17.99
C GLY A 28 23.38 13.74 17.55
N PRO A 29 23.09 12.65 18.29
CA PRO A 29 23.55 11.31 17.94
C PRO A 29 23.04 10.79 16.60
N ALA A 30 21.83 11.17 16.16
CA ALA A 30 21.25 10.67 14.92
C ALA A 30 21.73 11.41 13.66
N ILE A 31 22.14 12.67 13.79
CA ILE A 31 22.44 13.56 12.67
C ILE A 31 23.83 14.19 12.82
N ALA A 32 24.02 15.04 13.82
CA ALA A 32 25.25 15.84 13.95
C ALA A 32 26.51 14.98 14.17
N ASP A 33 26.38 13.93 14.98
CA ASP A 33 27.47 13.03 15.37
C ASP A 33 27.49 11.73 14.55
N ASN A 34 26.62 11.60 13.55
CA ASN A 34 26.42 10.35 12.82
C ASN A 34 27.28 10.29 11.54
N PRO A 35 28.44 9.62 11.54
CA PRO A 35 29.31 9.58 10.37
C PRO A 35 28.68 8.81 9.18
N HIS A 36 27.69 7.95 9.43
CA HIS A 36 27.10 7.12 8.38
C HIS A 36 26.23 7.91 7.41
N ILE A 37 25.71 9.08 7.82
CA ILE A 37 24.92 9.94 6.93
C ILE A 37 25.76 10.96 6.14
N HIS A 38 27.05 11.11 6.47
CA HIS A 38 27.95 12.04 5.77
C HIS A 38 28.31 11.58 4.35
N HIS A 39 28.11 10.29 4.06
CA HIS A 39 28.34 9.70 2.74
C HIS A 39 27.11 8.92 2.31
N LEU A 40 26.60 9.20 1.11
CA LEU A 40 25.47 8.47 0.54
C LEU A 40 25.86 7.05 0.07
N TRP A 41 27.12 6.85 -0.32
CA TRP A 41 27.61 5.59 -0.84
C TRP A 41 28.72 5.01 0.06
N PRO A 42 28.71 3.68 0.34
CA PRO A 42 27.71 2.69 -0.09
C PRO A 42 26.36 2.85 0.63
N LEU A 43 25.26 2.58 -0.08
CA LEU A 43 23.89 2.72 0.49
C LEU A 43 23.68 1.87 1.74
N SER A 44 24.36 0.72 1.85
CA SER A 44 24.33 -0.13 3.04
C SER A 44 24.78 0.61 4.30
N THR A 45 25.75 1.52 4.19
CA THR A 45 26.21 2.34 5.30
C THR A 45 25.23 3.48 5.58
N ALA A 46 24.79 4.20 4.54
CA ALA A 46 23.81 5.28 4.67
C ALA A 46 22.47 4.81 5.27
N MET A 47 22.10 3.55 5.06
CA MET A 47 20.90 2.92 5.60
C MET A 47 21.10 2.27 6.98
N ALA A 48 22.32 2.19 7.50
CA ALA A 48 22.62 1.48 8.74
C ALA A 48 23.11 2.45 9.80
N ALA A 49 22.22 3.21 10.45
CA ALA A 49 22.63 4.11 11.52
C ALA A 49 23.38 3.39 12.67
N PRO A 50 24.27 4.09 13.41
CA PRO A 50 24.97 3.53 14.56
C PRO A 50 24.02 2.87 15.57
N PRO A 51 24.41 1.76 16.22
CA PRO A 51 23.53 0.99 17.12
C PRO A 51 22.91 1.81 18.26
N ASP A 52 23.66 2.77 18.79
CA ASP A 52 23.25 3.62 19.92
C ASP A 52 22.39 4.83 19.48
N SER A 53 22.07 4.95 18.19
CA SER A 53 21.21 5.99 17.65
C SER A 53 19.73 5.58 17.68
N THR A 54 18.83 6.53 17.91
CA THR A 54 17.37 6.29 17.85
C THR A 54 16.86 5.93 16.45
N VAL A 55 17.67 6.17 15.42
CA VAL A 55 17.41 5.76 14.04
C VAL A 55 18.04 4.42 13.66
N SER A 56 18.69 3.73 14.60
CA SER A 56 19.17 2.36 14.42
C SER A 56 18.03 1.42 14.01
N GLY A 57 18.27 0.59 13.01
CA GLY A 57 17.25 -0.31 12.45
C GLY A 57 16.15 0.39 11.63
N ARG A 58 16.28 1.68 11.33
CA ARG A 58 15.31 2.48 10.54
C ARG A 58 15.91 2.91 9.19
N PRO A 59 16.14 1.98 8.26
CA PRO A 59 16.99 2.24 7.10
C PRO A 59 16.46 3.33 6.16
N ILE A 60 15.14 3.50 6.04
CA ILE A 60 14.57 4.58 5.23
C ILE A 60 14.75 5.94 5.90
N VAL A 61 14.70 6.00 7.23
CA VAL A 61 14.97 7.26 7.97
C VAL A 61 16.43 7.65 7.77
N SER A 62 17.37 6.73 8.02
CA SER A 62 18.81 6.96 7.83
C SER A 62 19.13 7.39 6.40
N LEU A 63 18.57 6.71 5.40
CA LEU A 63 18.76 7.07 4.00
C LEU A 63 18.26 8.48 3.68
N THR A 64 17.08 8.86 4.17
CA THR A 64 16.55 10.21 3.92
C THR A 64 17.37 11.29 4.62
N LEU A 65 17.97 11.00 5.78
CA LEU A 65 18.91 11.91 6.45
C LEU A 65 20.22 12.03 5.66
N ALA A 66 20.78 10.92 5.16
CA ALA A 66 21.98 10.94 4.32
C ALA A 66 21.78 11.67 2.99
N LEU A 67 20.62 11.47 2.34
CA LEU A 67 20.23 12.22 1.15
C LEU A 67 20.09 13.72 1.45
N ASN A 68 19.51 14.06 2.59
CA ASN A 68 19.42 15.45 3.03
C ASN A 68 20.80 16.05 3.25
N TYR A 69 21.70 15.34 3.94
CA TYR A 69 23.06 15.78 4.17
C TYR A 69 23.81 16.05 2.85
N ALA A 70 23.66 15.16 1.87
CA ALA A 70 24.32 15.29 0.57
C ALA A 70 23.83 16.49 -0.26
N LEU A 71 22.58 16.96 -0.05
CA LEU A 71 21.97 18.03 -0.83
C LEU A 71 21.99 19.39 -0.10
N THR A 72 21.58 19.37 1.18
CA THR A 72 21.41 20.53 2.05
C THR A 72 21.78 20.13 3.49
N PRO A 73 23.07 20.12 3.84
CA PRO A 73 23.53 19.66 5.16
C PRO A 73 23.21 20.64 6.30
N ASP A 74 22.77 21.86 5.97
CA ASP A 74 22.34 22.85 6.93
C ASP A 74 21.01 22.46 7.61
N LEU A 75 20.82 22.92 8.85
CA LEU A 75 19.64 22.63 9.65
C LEU A 75 18.34 23.09 8.96
N TRP A 76 18.38 24.21 8.24
CA TRP A 76 17.23 24.72 7.50
C TRP A 76 16.75 23.68 6.47
N GLY A 77 17.68 23.02 5.76
CA GLY A 77 17.38 21.94 4.82
C GLY A 77 16.64 20.77 5.47
N TYR A 78 17.03 20.38 6.69
CA TYR A 78 16.35 19.32 7.42
C TYR A 78 14.90 19.67 7.80
N HIS A 79 14.66 20.90 8.27
CA HIS A 79 13.31 21.38 8.53
C HIS A 79 12.48 21.49 7.25
N ALA A 80 13.09 21.90 6.13
CA ALA A 80 12.41 21.95 4.84
C ALA A 80 11.86 20.58 4.43
N VAL A 81 12.67 19.53 4.54
CA VAL A 81 12.27 18.16 4.20
C VAL A 81 11.19 17.63 5.16
N ASN A 82 11.32 17.87 6.46
CA ASN A 82 10.30 17.46 7.43
C ASN A 82 8.96 18.15 7.17
N LEU A 83 8.98 19.47 6.90
CA LEU A 83 7.78 20.21 6.55
C LEU A 83 7.16 19.70 5.24
N ALA A 84 7.98 19.39 4.23
CA ALA A 84 7.49 18.82 2.97
C ALA A 84 6.79 17.46 3.20
N ILE A 85 7.38 16.58 4.02
CA ILE A 85 6.77 15.30 4.40
C ILE A 85 5.42 15.53 5.09
N HIS A 86 5.34 16.48 6.03
CA HIS A 86 4.10 16.80 6.74
C HIS A 86 3.02 17.36 5.82
N VAL A 87 3.38 18.26 4.90
CA VAL A 87 2.45 18.78 3.89
C VAL A 87 1.93 17.64 3.01
N LEU A 88 2.80 16.73 2.55
CA LEU A 88 2.38 15.55 1.78
C LEU A 88 1.45 14.64 2.59
N ALA A 89 1.71 14.47 3.89
CA ALA A 89 0.84 13.70 4.79
C ALA A 89 -0.54 14.35 4.90
N ALA A 90 -0.61 15.67 5.11
CA ALA A 90 -1.85 16.43 5.18
C ALA A 90 -2.66 16.36 3.87
N LEU A 91 -1.98 16.45 2.71
CA LEU A 91 -2.62 16.30 1.40
C LEU A 91 -3.16 14.89 1.18
N THR A 92 -2.42 13.87 1.64
CA THR A 92 -2.84 12.47 1.57
C THR A 92 -4.07 12.25 2.46
N LEU A 93 -4.06 12.79 3.68
CA LEU A 93 -5.20 12.75 4.61
C LEU A 93 -6.43 13.42 3.99
N PHE A 94 -6.29 14.60 3.40
CA PHE A 94 -7.36 15.27 2.66
C PHE A 94 -7.96 14.35 1.59
N GLY A 95 -7.11 13.67 0.81
CA GLY A 95 -7.54 12.69 -0.18
C GLY A 95 -8.31 11.50 0.40
N ILE A 96 -7.85 10.95 1.53
CA ILE A 96 -8.50 9.84 2.25
C ILE A 96 -9.88 10.27 2.75
N VAL A 97 -9.96 11.41 3.46
CA VAL A 97 -11.22 11.88 4.05
C VAL A 97 -12.24 12.17 2.96
N ARG A 98 -11.84 12.89 1.90
CA ARG A 98 -12.75 13.18 0.78
C ARG A 98 -13.31 11.90 0.15
N ARG A 99 -12.46 10.90 -0.12
CA ARG A 99 -12.89 9.62 -0.69
C ARG A 99 -13.78 8.83 0.27
N THR A 100 -13.43 8.80 1.54
CA THR A 100 -14.20 8.09 2.58
C THR A 100 -15.59 8.69 2.77
N LEU A 101 -15.70 10.03 2.76
CA LEU A 101 -16.99 10.71 2.83
C LEU A 101 -17.84 10.42 1.59
N ALA A 102 -17.22 10.41 0.40
CA ALA A 102 -17.91 10.09 -0.84
C ALA A 102 -18.42 8.63 -0.90
N THR A 103 -17.74 7.68 -0.24
CA THR A 103 -18.20 6.28 -0.17
C THR A 103 -19.29 6.07 0.90
N GLY A 104 -19.21 6.76 2.04
CA GLY A 104 -20.12 6.57 3.18
C GLY A 104 -21.43 7.36 3.10
N VAL A 105 -21.40 8.58 2.58
CA VAL A 105 -22.56 9.48 2.55
C VAL A 105 -23.26 9.38 1.20
N ARG A 106 -24.12 8.37 1.05
CA ARG A 106 -25.01 8.29 -0.12
C ARG A 106 -25.93 9.53 -0.09
N HIS A 107 -25.99 10.29 -1.19
CA HIS A 107 -26.86 11.45 -1.45
C HIS A 107 -26.30 12.87 -1.16
N VAL A 108 -25.02 13.04 -0.81
CA VAL A 108 -24.41 14.40 -0.75
C VAL A 108 -23.49 14.61 -1.95
N SER A 109 -23.63 15.75 -2.62
CA SER A 109 -22.78 16.11 -3.76
C SER A 109 -21.31 16.27 -3.33
N ASP A 110 -20.38 15.82 -4.17
CA ASP A 110 -18.92 15.86 -3.92
C ASP A 110 -18.41 17.29 -3.59
N THR A 111 -19.04 18.30 -4.19
CA THR A 111 -18.77 19.72 -3.93
C THR A 111 -19.01 20.12 -2.47
N SER A 112 -20.01 19.53 -1.80
CA SER A 112 -20.35 19.82 -0.41
C SER A 112 -19.45 19.11 0.60
N LEU A 113 -18.76 18.04 0.20
CA LEU A 113 -17.87 17.25 1.08
C LEU A 113 -16.44 17.80 1.14
N THR A 114 -16.01 18.50 0.09
CA THR A 114 -14.67 19.06 -0.02
C THR A 114 -14.32 20.05 1.11
N PRO A 115 -15.20 20.99 1.52
CA PRO A 115 -14.91 21.89 2.64
C PRO A 115 -14.70 21.14 3.96
N LEU A 116 -15.50 20.10 4.24
CA LEU A 116 -15.36 19.31 5.46
C LEU A 116 -14.03 18.54 5.48
N ALA A 117 -13.69 17.87 4.37
CA ALA A 117 -12.40 17.18 4.24
C ALA A 117 -11.21 18.14 4.40
N LEU A 118 -11.34 19.36 3.84
CA LEU A 118 -10.34 20.41 3.97
C LEU A 118 -10.20 20.88 5.42
N CYS A 119 -11.31 21.13 6.12
CA CYS A 119 -11.29 21.51 7.54
C CYS A 119 -10.63 20.43 8.41
N ILE A 120 -10.95 19.16 8.18
CA ILE A 120 -10.34 18.03 8.92
C ILE A 120 -8.83 17.97 8.66
N ALA A 121 -8.41 18.06 7.39
CA ALA A 121 -7.00 18.02 7.03
C ALA A 121 -6.22 19.21 7.61
N LEU A 122 -6.76 20.43 7.54
CA LEU A 122 -6.15 21.62 8.12
C LEU A 122 -6.04 21.53 9.64
N LEU A 123 -7.14 21.13 10.32
CA LEU A 123 -7.15 20.96 11.76
C LEU A 123 -6.09 19.96 12.21
N TRP A 124 -5.98 18.82 11.52
CA TRP A 124 -4.92 17.84 11.79
C TRP A 124 -3.53 18.41 11.52
N ALA A 125 -3.34 19.09 10.38
CA ALA A 125 -2.04 19.56 9.94
C ALA A 125 -1.44 20.65 10.83
N VAL A 126 -2.27 21.49 11.46
CA VAL A 126 -1.81 22.55 12.38
C VAL A 126 -1.96 22.17 13.86
N HIS A 127 -2.39 20.94 14.15
CA HIS A 127 -2.63 20.52 15.51
C HIS A 127 -1.33 20.52 16.32
N PRO A 128 -1.29 21.08 17.56
CA PRO A 128 -0.07 21.14 18.36
C PRO A 128 0.60 19.80 18.65
N LEU A 129 -0.17 18.70 18.64
CA LEU A 129 0.37 17.33 18.75
C LEU A 129 1.33 16.96 17.62
N GLN A 130 1.24 17.62 16.46
CA GLN A 130 2.14 17.39 15.32
C GLN A 130 3.43 18.20 15.43
N THR A 131 3.54 19.14 16.36
CA THR A 131 4.71 20.03 16.45
C THR A 131 6.00 19.24 16.61
N SER A 132 6.05 18.28 17.53
CA SER A 132 7.26 17.46 17.68
C SER A 132 7.58 16.63 16.44
N ALA A 133 6.57 16.08 15.74
CA ALA A 133 6.80 15.31 14.52
C ALA A 133 7.44 16.15 13.39
N VAL A 134 7.15 17.46 13.34
CA VAL A 134 7.64 18.37 12.31
C VAL A 134 8.94 19.06 12.72
N THR A 135 9.02 19.60 13.94
CA THR A 135 10.12 20.49 14.36
C THR A 135 11.28 19.76 15.02
N TYR A 136 11.07 18.57 15.60
CA TYR A 136 12.17 17.75 16.12
C TYR A 136 12.70 16.89 14.96
N VAL A 137 13.91 17.18 14.46
CA VAL A 137 14.33 16.76 13.12
C VAL A 137 14.31 15.23 12.96
N VAL A 138 14.86 14.49 13.92
CA VAL A 138 14.93 13.03 13.88
C VAL A 138 13.55 12.36 14.00
N GLN A 139 12.52 13.08 14.49
CA GLN A 139 11.12 12.62 14.41
C GLN A 139 10.59 12.62 12.97
N ARG A 140 11.44 12.87 11.98
CA ARG A 140 11.31 12.36 10.61
C ARG A 140 10.91 10.88 10.59
N ALA A 141 11.33 10.08 11.56
CA ALA A 141 10.86 8.71 11.73
C ALA A 141 9.32 8.63 11.88
N GLU A 142 8.71 9.43 12.75
CA GLU A 142 7.24 9.50 12.89
C GLU A 142 6.59 10.06 11.64
N SER A 143 7.14 11.16 11.10
CA SER A 143 6.55 11.87 9.97
C SER A 143 6.54 11.01 8.70
N LEU A 144 7.63 10.29 8.40
CA LEU A 144 7.67 9.36 7.28
C LEU A 144 6.76 8.15 7.51
N MET A 145 6.77 7.57 8.71
CA MET A 145 5.86 6.47 9.04
C MET A 145 4.41 6.91 8.83
N GLY A 146 4.02 8.07 9.37
CA GLY A 146 2.68 8.63 9.21
C GLY A 146 2.30 8.89 7.75
N LEU A 147 3.21 9.47 6.95
CA LEU A 147 3.01 9.63 5.51
C LEU A 147 2.79 8.29 4.81
N PHE A 148 3.65 7.30 5.04
CA PHE A 148 3.53 5.97 4.44
C PHE A 148 2.29 5.22 4.92
N TYR A 149 1.88 5.42 6.17
CA TYR A 149 0.63 4.92 6.73
C TYR A 149 -0.58 5.46 5.95
N LEU A 150 -0.65 6.78 5.79
CA LEU A 150 -1.71 7.44 5.05
C LEU A 150 -1.67 7.04 3.57
N LEU A 151 -0.49 6.94 2.96
CA LEU A 151 -0.34 6.49 1.57
C LEU A 151 -0.81 5.04 1.39
N THR A 152 -0.51 4.15 2.35
CA THR A 152 -0.97 2.76 2.34
C THR A 152 -2.49 2.72 2.32
N LEU A 153 -3.15 3.45 3.23
CA LEU A 153 -4.60 3.52 3.29
C LEU A 153 -5.19 4.18 2.02
N TYR A 154 -4.66 5.32 1.59
CA TYR A 154 -5.14 6.04 0.42
C TYR A 154 -5.08 5.17 -0.84
N ARG A 155 -3.98 4.44 -1.04
CA ARG A 155 -3.78 3.55 -2.19
C ARG A 155 -4.68 2.32 -2.10
N ALA A 156 -4.87 1.74 -0.92
CA ALA A 156 -5.82 0.67 -0.70
C ALA A 156 -7.26 1.09 -1.05
N ILE A 157 -7.68 2.29 -0.64
CA ILE A 157 -8.99 2.87 -1.01
C ILE A 157 -9.14 2.98 -2.54
N ARG A 158 -8.04 3.24 -3.27
CA ARG A 158 -8.04 3.34 -4.74
C ARG A 158 -7.91 2.00 -5.46
N ALA A 159 -7.74 0.88 -4.75
CA ALA A 159 -7.52 -0.42 -5.38
C ALA A 159 -8.63 -0.86 -6.33
N ILE A 160 -9.85 -0.35 -6.18
CA ILE A 160 -10.96 -0.57 -7.12
C ILE A 160 -10.71 0.04 -8.52
N GLU A 161 -9.78 0.99 -8.63
CA GLU A 161 -9.44 1.65 -9.90
C GLU A 161 -8.36 0.89 -10.67
N GLY A 162 -7.82 -0.22 -10.12
CA GLY A 162 -6.88 -1.10 -10.80
C GLY A 162 -5.85 -1.76 -9.87
N PRO A 163 -5.24 -2.89 -10.28
CA PRO A 163 -4.40 -3.72 -9.40
C PRO A 163 -3.08 -3.04 -8.98
N TRP A 164 -2.59 -2.09 -9.77
CA TRP A 164 -1.35 -1.37 -9.47
C TRP A 164 -1.43 -0.56 -8.16
N TRP A 165 -2.63 -0.13 -7.76
CA TRP A 165 -2.85 0.57 -6.49
C TRP A 165 -2.57 -0.31 -5.28
N ILE A 166 -2.80 -1.63 -5.40
CA ILE A 166 -2.50 -2.60 -4.34
C ILE A 166 -0.99 -2.75 -4.22
N VAL A 167 -0.29 -2.91 -5.35
CA VAL A 167 1.17 -2.93 -5.39
C VAL A 167 1.72 -1.66 -4.76
N ALA A 168 1.17 -0.49 -5.12
CA ALA A 168 1.56 0.77 -4.54
C ALA A 168 1.27 0.84 -3.03
N ALA A 169 0.16 0.27 -2.54
CA ALA A 169 -0.16 0.22 -1.12
C ALA A 169 0.84 -0.67 -0.37
N VAL A 170 1.16 -1.86 -0.90
CA VAL A 170 2.15 -2.79 -0.33
C VAL A 170 3.54 -2.14 -0.29
N VAL A 171 3.95 -1.46 -1.35
CA VAL A 171 5.24 -0.75 -1.39
C VAL A 171 5.26 0.38 -0.36
N ALA A 172 4.19 1.18 -0.24
CA ALA A 172 4.11 2.19 0.82
C ALA A 172 4.18 1.56 2.22
N CYS A 173 3.51 0.42 2.42
CA CYS A 173 3.51 -0.30 3.68
C CYS A 173 4.92 -0.80 4.04
N ALA A 174 5.62 -1.39 3.09
CA ALA A 174 7.00 -1.85 3.27
C ALA A 174 7.96 -0.70 3.58
N LEU A 175 7.83 0.43 2.88
CA LEU A 175 8.64 1.62 3.15
C LEU A 175 8.37 2.17 4.56
N GLY A 176 7.11 2.21 5.02
CA GLY A 176 6.77 2.61 6.38
C GLY A 176 7.28 1.63 7.46
N MET A 177 7.29 0.33 7.17
CA MET A 177 7.86 -0.67 8.10
C MET A 177 9.37 -0.46 8.26
N ALA A 178 10.03 0.00 7.20
CA ALA A 178 11.43 0.36 7.21
C ALA A 178 11.72 1.76 7.84
N THR A 179 10.69 2.47 8.31
CA THR A 179 10.84 3.70 9.12
C THR A 179 10.51 3.46 10.58
N LYS A 180 9.38 2.80 10.88
CA LYS A 180 8.97 2.56 12.27
C LYS A 180 8.04 1.37 12.46
N GLU A 181 8.27 0.66 13.56
CA GLU A 181 7.56 -0.55 13.98
C GLU A 181 6.05 -0.37 14.16
N SER A 182 5.57 0.82 14.51
CA SER A 182 4.13 1.12 14.61
C SER A 182 3.38 0.92 13.29
N MET A 183 4.10 0.92 12.16
CA MET A 183 3.56 0.61 10.83
C MET A 183 2.97 -0.81 10.74
N VAL A 184 3.32 -1.72 11.65
CA VAL A 184 2.69 -3.06 11.74
C VAL A 184 1.16 -3.01 11.81
N THR A 185 0.60 -1.89 12.29
CA THR A 185 -0.85 -1.68 12.38
C THR A 185 -1.51 -1.23 11.07
N ALA A 186 -0.75 -0.78 10.06
CA ALA A 186 -1.31 -0.22 8.82
C ALA A 186 -2.22 -1.21 8.06
N PRO A 187 -1.86 -2.50 7.89
CA PRO A 187 -2.76 -3.47 7.26
C PRO A 187 -4.07 -3.65 8.03
N LEU A 188 -4.03 -3.56 9.36
CA LEU A 188 -5.23 -3.65 10.20
C LEU A 188 -6.16 -2.45 9.99
N ILE A 189 -5.61 -1.25 9.82
CA ILE A 189 -6.41 -0.07 9.48
C ILE A 189 -7.01 -0.16 8.07
N VAL A 190 -6.30 -0.73 7.09
CA VAL A 190 -6.89 -1.02 5.78
C VAL A 190 -8.10 -1.92 5.93
N VAL A 191 -7.97 -3.04 6.66
CA VAL A 191 -9.09 -3.96 6.93
C VAL A 191 -10.23 -3.28 7.68
N ALA A 192 -9.93 -2.45 8.68
CA ALA A 192 -10.93 -1.72 9.45
C ALA A 192 -11.68 -0.73 8.56
N TRP A 193 -10.98 0.03 7.71
CA TRP A 193 -11.61 0.95 6.77
C TRP A 193 -12.56 0.19 5.83
N ASP A 194 -12.11 -0.95 5.31
CA ASP A 194 -12.89 -1.83 4.45
C ASP A 194 -14.11 -2.43 5.14
N TRP A 195 -14.05 -2.64 6.45
CA TRP A 195 -15.19 -3.10 7.23
C TRP A 195 -16.27 -2.03 7.35
N PHE A 196 -15.88 -0.80 7.68
CA PHE A 196 -16.80 0.29 7.97
C PHE A 196 -17.33 1.01 6.73
N PHE A 197 -16.51 1.23 5.71
CA PHE A 197 -16.80 2.15 4.62
C PHE A 197 -16.92 1.51 3.24
N ALA A 198 -16.51 0.25 3.06
CA ALA A 198 -16.64 -0.42 1.77
C ALA A 198 -18.11 -0.55 1.33
N PRO A 199 -18.43 -0.27 0.05
CA PRO A 199 -19.77 -0.47 -0.49
C PRO A 199 -20.29 -1.90 -0.25
N GLN A 200 -21.61 -2.06 -0.05
CA GLN A 200 -22.23 -3.37 0.23
C GLN A 200 -21.92 -4.45 -0.83
N GLN A 201 -21.66 -4.06 -2.08
CA GLN A 201 -21.23 -4.97 -3.16
C GLN A 201 -19.83 -5.55 -2.90
N MET A 202 -18.94 -4.78 -2.27
CA MET A 202 -17.60 -5.18 -1.84
C MET A 202 -17.63 -6.06 -0.58
N ARG A 203 -18.63 -5.88 0.30
CA ARG A 203 -18.75 -6.63 1.57
C ARG A 203 -18.91 -8.15 1.44
N ARG A 204 -19.24 -8.68 0.25
CA ARG A 204 -19.49 -10.12 0.02
C ARG A 204 -18.24 -11.00 -0.08
N ARG A 205 -17.04 -10.42 -0.23
CA ARG A 205 -15.75 -11.15 -0.20
C ARG A 205 -14.95 -10.76 1.06
N PRO A 206 -14.06 -11.60 1.60
CA PRO A 206 -13.20 -11.20 2.72
C PRO A 206 -12.17 -10.13 2.29
N PRO A 207 -11.72 -9.24 3.20
CA PRO A 207 -10.97 -8.01 2.88
C PRO A 207 -9.73 -8.21 1.98
N LEU A 208 -9.03 -9.35 2.13
CA LEU A 208 -7.84 -9.69 1.35
C LEU A 208 -8.14 -10.31 -0.03
N GLN A 209 -9.33 -10.89 -0.23
CA GLN A 209 -9.77 -11.47 -1.51
C GLN A 209 -10.60 -10.50 -2.37
N ARG A 210 -10.83 -9.27 -1.90
CA ARG A 210 -11.56 -8.22 -2.64
C ARG A 210 -10.71 -7.55 -3.71
N HIS A 211 -9.40 -7.50 -3.48
CA HIS A 211 -8.46 -6.74 -4.28
C HIS A 211 -7.66 -7.62 -5.24
N ILE A 212 -7.71 -8.93 -5.08
CA ILE A 212 -6.96 -9.88 -5.89
C ILE A 212 -7.98 -10.72 -6.65
N GLU A 213 -8.41 -10.27 -7.83
CA GLU A 213 -9.04 -11.21 -8.76
C GLU A 213 -7.95 -12.17 -9.28
N LEU A 214 -8.29 -13.43 -9.52
CA LEU A 214 -7.32 -14.41 -10.06
C LEU A 214 -6.75 -13.94 -11.41
N GLU A 215 -7.52 -13.14 -12.15
CA GLU A 215 -7.11 -12.46 -13.38
C GLU A 215 -6.04 -11.40 -13.13
N ASP A 216 -6.14 -10.59 -12.06
CA ASP A 216 -5.13 -9.61 -11.67
C ASP A 216 -3.79 -10.25 -11.30
N LEU A 217 -3.80 -11.45 -10.69
CA LEU A 217 -2.56 -12.21 -10.46
C LEU A 217 -1.94 -12.72 -11.76
N THR A 218 -2.77 -12.95 -12.78
CA THR A 218 -2.33 -13.43 -14.09
C THR A 218 -1.74 -12.29 -14.90
N GLU A 219 -2.40 -11.13 -14.91
CA GLU A 219 -1.92 -9.85 -15.42
C GLU A 219 -0.62 -9.42 -14.73
N LEU A 220 -0.57 -9.47 -13.39
CA LEU A 220 0.63 -9.11 -12.63
C LEU A 220 1.78 -10.08 -12.93
N LYS A 221 1.51 -11.40 -13.07
CA LYS A 221 2.52 -12.37 -13.50
C LYS A 221 3.01 -12.12 -14.93
N LEU A 222 2.13 -11.75 -15.84
CA LEU A 222 2.47 -11.36 -17.22
C LEU A 222 3.31 -10.08 -17.24
N TYR A 223 2.92 -9.08 -16.44
CA TYR A 223 3.60 -7.79 -16.36
C TYR A 223 4.98 -7.91 -15.72
N VAL A 224 5.09 -8.65 -14.62
CA VAL A 224 6.38 -8.98 -13.98
C VAL A 224 7.23 -9.86 -14.88
N GLY A 225 6.64 -10.86 -15.56
CA GLY A 225 7.33 -11.71 -16.53
C GLY A 225 7.90 -10.93 -17.72
N ASN A 226 7.21 -9.88 -18.18
CA ASN A 226 7.69 -8.99 -19.23
C ASN A 226 8.75 -8.00 -18.73
N LEU A 227 8.67 -7.56 -17.47
CA LEU A 227 9.61 -6.63 -16.86
C LEU A 227 10.99 -7.26 -16.59
N PHE A 228 11.03 -8.56 -16.28
CA PHE A 228 12.26 -9.31 -16.03
C PHE A 228 12.85 -10.02 -17.26
N GLY A 229 12.37 -9.69 -18.46
CA GLY A 229 12.84 -10.29 -19.70
C GLY A 229 12.26 -11.68 -19.93
N GLY A 230 11.51 -11.83 -21.02
CA GLY A 230 10.92 -13.09 -21.47
C GLY A 230 11.94 -14.11 -21.97
N GLU A 231 12.77 -14.64 -21.06
CA GLU A 231 13.77 -15.69 -21.32
C GLU A 231 13.66 -16.87 -20.33
N ALA A 232 12.61 -16.95 -19.49
CA ALA A 232 12.49 -18.03 -18.50
C ALA A 232 11.37 -19.06 -18.74
N LEU A 233 10.61 -18.98 -19.84
CA LEU A 233 9.58 -19.98 -20.17
C LEU A 233 9.54 -20.40 -21.66
N LYS A 234 10.67 -20.30 -22.38
CA LYS A 234 10.87 -21.05 -23.63
C LYS A 234 11.47 -22.43 -23.34
N GLY A 235 10.77 -23.17 -22.48
CA GLY A 235 10.95 -24.62 -22.31
C GLY A 235 9.75 -25.34 -22.92
N GLY A 236 9.48 -25.07 -24.20
CA GLY A 236 8.53 -25.86 -24.99
C GLY A 236 9.14 -27.22 -25.29
N GLY A 237 9.21 -28.07 -24.27
CA GLY A 237 9.40 -29.50 -24.43
C GLY A 237 8.04 -30.09 -24.76
N ASP A 238 7.91 -30.56 -25.99
CA ASP A 238 6.77 -31.31 -26.50
C ASP A 238 6.61 -32.61 -25.69
N LEU A 239 5.88 -32.57 -24.58
CA LEU A 239 5.53 -33.75 -23.80
C LEU A 239 4.32 -34.44 -24.46
N SER A 240 4.59 -35.12 -25.57
CA SER A 240 3.71 -36.17 -26.05
C SER A 240 3.60 -37.25 -24.97
N TYR A 241 2.40 -37.39 -24.38
CA TYR A 241 2.09 -38.44 -23.42
C TYR A 241 1.65 -39.69 -24.20
N THR A 242 2.46 -40.74 -24.12
CA THR A 242 2.09 -42.09 -24.55
C THR A 242 1.67 -42.89 -23.30
N PRO A 243 0.44 -43.44 -23.25
CA PRO A 243 0.01 -44.21 -22.10
C PRO A 243 0.51 -45.65 -22.21
N ASP A 244 1.68 -45.92 -21.64
CA ASP A 244 1.99 -47.20 -21.02
C ASP A 244 2.69 -46.94 -19.67
N GLY A 245 2.52 -47.85 -18.71
CA GLY A 245 3.21 -47.77 -17.41
C GLY A 245 2.29 -47.45 -16.23
N SER A 246 2.00 -48.50 -15.48
CA SER A 246 1.33 -48.52 -14.19
C SER A 246 2.13 -47.83 -13.08
N ALA A 247 2.05 -46.49 -12.98
CA ALA A 247 2.56 -45.75 -11.82
C ALA A 247 1.54 -44.71 -11.34
N GLY A 248 1.04 -44.89 -10.12
CA GLY A 248 -0.05 -44.14 -9.50
C GLY A 248 0.25 -42.67 -9.21
N ASN A 249 0.16 -41.82 -10.22
CA ASN A 249 0.15 -40.37 -10.05
C ASN A 249 -1.28 -39.84 -9.87
N ARG A 250 -1.52 -39.19 -8.72
CA ARG A 250 -2.77 -38.49 -8.39
C ARG A 250 -3.06 -37.39 -9.41
N TYR A 251 -4.23 -37.45 -10.02
CA TYR A 251 -4.79 -36.40 -10.86
C TYR A 251 -5.36 -35.27 -9.99
N SER A 252 -4.86 -34.05 -10.16
CA SER A 252 -5.45 -32.82 -9.60
C SER A 252 -6.05 -31.99 -10.75
N PRO A 253 -7.38 -31.99 -10.95
CA PRO A 253 -7.99 -31.23 -12.04
C PRO A 253 -7.86 -29.71 -11.81
N ARG A 254 -7.76 -28.95 -12.91
CA ARG A 254 -7.88 -27.49 -12.89
C ARG A 254 -9.34 -27.06 -12.67
N LEU A 255 -9.50 -25.93 -11.95
CA LEU A 255 -10.70 -25.40 -11.30
C LEU A 255 -11.83 -24.88 -12.21
N SER A 256 -12.00 -25.37 -13.43
CA SER A 256 -13.11 -24.96 -14.30
C SER A 256 -14.16 -26.07 -14.39
N VAL A 257 -15.06 -26.11 -13.41
CA VAL A 257 -16.27 -26.96 -13.46
C VAL A 257 -17.44 -26.08 -13.91
N VAL A 258 -18.06 -26.43 -15.03
CA VAL A 258 -19.34 -25.85 -15.45
C VAL A 258 -20.42 -26.83 -15.04
N VAL A 259 -21.28 -26.44 -14.10
CA VAL A 259 -22.44 -27.24 -13.70
C VAL A 259 -23.63 -26.82 -14.56
N VAL A 260 -24.08 -27.71 -15.44
CA VAL A 260 -25.33 -27.54 -16.18
C VAL A 260 -26.44 -28.23 -15.39
N LEU A 261 -27.40 -27.46 -14.92
CA LEU A 261 -28.59 -27.97 -14.23
C LEU A 261 -29.75 -28.01 -15.21
N THR A 262 -30.21 -29.21 -15.58
CA THR A 262 -31.42 -29.38 -16.39
C THR A 262 -32.59 -29.71 -15.47
N PRO A 263 -33.68 -28.93 -15.47
CA PRO A 263 -34.86 -29.24 -14.67
C PRO A 263 -35.65 -30.38 -15.33
N THR A 264 -35.88 -31.47 -14.60
CA THR A 264 -36.82 -32.54 -14.97
C THR A 264 -38.10 -32.43 -14.13
N THR A 265 -39.23 -32.82 -14.72
CA THR A 265 -40.60 -32.54 -14.23
C THR A 265 -40.99 -33.19 -12.91
N ASP A 266 -40.22 -34.15 -12.39
CA ASP A 266 -40.56 -34.94 -11.20
C ASP A 266 -39.62 -34.72 -10.00
N GLY A 267 -38.99 -33.55 -9.88
CA GLY A 267 -38.28 -33.14 -8.65
C GLY A 267 -36.91 -33.80 -8.40
N LEU A 268 -36.49 -34.76 -9.22
CA LEU A 268 -35.11 -35.28 -9.23
C LEU A 268 -34.19 -34.32 -10.01
N ARG A 269 -33.02 -34.02 -9.45
CA ARG A 269 -31.98 -33.20 -10.09
C ARG A 269 -30.78 -34.09 -10.42
N ALA A 270 -30.46 -34.25 -11.70
CA ALA A 270 -29.21 -34.85 -12.13
C ALA A 270 -28.14 -33.78 -12.32
N SER A 271 -26.94 -34.01 -11.81
CA SER A 271 -25.74 -33.21 -12.09
C SER A 271 -24.71 -34.09 -12.79
N THR A 272 -24.22 -33.63 -13.94
CA THR A 272 -23.09 -34.26 -14.64
C THR A 272 -21.91 -33.31 -14.62
N VAL A 273 -20.71 -33.86 -14.39
CA VAL A 273 -19.46 -33.11 -14.42
C VAL A 273 -18.66 -33.61 -15.61
N THR A 274 -18.41 -32.75 -16.60
CA THR A 274 -17.69 -33.11 -17.83
C THR A 274 -16.38 -32.33 -17.93
N PRO A 275 -15.21 -32.99 -17.98
CA PRO A 275 -13.95 -32.35 -18.37
C PRO A 275 -13.81 -32.39 -19.90
N GLY A 276 -13.79 -31.23 -20.56
CA GLY A 276 -13.51 -31.11 -22.00
C GLY A 276 -14.73 -31.21 -22.92
N SER A 277 -14.58 -30.70 -24.14
CA SER A 277 -15.63 -30.39 -25.14
C SER A 277 -16.18 -31.59 -25.93
N THR A 278 -16.29 -32.76 -25.31
CA THR A 278 -16.87 -33.96 -25.96
C THR A 278 -17.93 -34.55 -25.05
N ALA A 279 -19.11 -34.85 -25.61
CA ALA A 279 -20.22 -35.45 -24.88
C ALA A 279 -19.86 -36.88 -24.43
N PRO A 280 -20.29 -37.34 -23.23
CA PRO A 280 -20.00 -38.68 -22.75
C PRO A 280 -20.83 -39.73 -23.50
N ASP A 281 -20.19 -40.86 -23.85
CA ASP A 281 -20.83 -41.99 -24.56
C ASP A 281 -21.84 -42.78 -23.71
N ALA A 282 -21.94 -42.54 -22.40
CA ALA A 282 -23.01 -43.09 -21.55
C ALA A 282 -23.22 -42.25 -20.28
N SER A 283 -24.47 -42.14 -19.84
CA SER A 283 -24.85 -41.59 -18.53
C SER A 283 -25.65 -42.63 -17.72
N PHE A 284 -25.51 -42.61 -16.41
CA PHE A 284 -26.32 -43.42 -15.49
C PHE A 284 -26.77 -42.57 -14.31
N THR A 285 -28.01 -42.80 -13.91
CA THR A 285 -28.67 -42.17 -12.77
C THR A 285 -28.63 -43.14 -11.60
N ILE A 286 -28.07 -42.72 -10.46
CA ILE A 286 -28.18 -43.49 -9.20
C ILE A 286 -29.42 -42.96 -8.46
N PRO A 287 -30.29 -43.83 -7.94
CA PRO A 287 -31.47 -43.42 -7.17
C PRO A 287 -31.11 -42.65 -5.89
#